data_AF-A0A1F9WG15-F1
#
_entry.id   AF-A0A1F9WG15-F1
#
_cell.length_a   1.000
_cell.length_b   1.000
_cell.length_c   1.000
_cell.angle_alpha   90.00
_cell.angle_beta   90.00
_cell.angle_gamma   90.00
#
_symmetry.space_group_name_H-M   'P 1'
#
loop_
_entity.id
_entity.type
_entity.pdbx_description
1 polymer ?
#
loop_
_entity_poly.entity_id
_entity_poly.type
_entity_poly.pdbx_seq_one_letter_code
_entity_poly.pdbx_strand_id
1 'polypeptide(L)'
;MPFYKYLSNRFLSLLCNVATGENLGEWHSGMRAYSRKVLEGIPWENNTDDFAFDMQFLVQASYCGFRMGDIPVETKYFEEASSINFSRSLKYGLHTLVILAQFLLHKSGLVRSPLFGDRA
;
A
#
# COMPACT_ATOMS: atom_id res chain seq x y z
N MET A 1 1.57 -17.01 -9.86
CA MET A 1 0.89 -16.67 -8.60
C MET A 1 -0.32 -17.60 -8.42
N PRO A 2 -0.60 -18.14 -7.22
CA PRO A 2 -1.84 -18.88 -6.96
C PRO A 2 -3.08 -18.06 -7.32
N PHE A 3 -4.11 -18.69 -7.89
CA PHE A 3 -5.28 -17.99 -8.44
C PHE A 3 -5.99 -17.07 -7.42
N TYR A 4 -6.17 -17.52 -6.18
CA TYR A 4 -6.81 -16.71 -5.13
C TYR A 4 -5.99 -15.45 -4.80
N LYS A 5 -4.64 -15.54 -4.78
CA LYS A 5 -3.77 -14.38 -4.55
C LYS A 5 -3.89 -13.39 -5.69
N TYR A 6 -3.96 -13.88 -6.93
CA TYR A 6 -4.14 -13.04 -8.10
C TYR A 6 -5.47 -12.28 -8.05
N LEU A 7 -6.58 -12.98 -7.77
CA LEU A 7 -7.90 -12.35 -7.69
C LEU A 7 -7.97 -11.32 -6.55
N SER A 8 -7.47 -11.68 -5.36
CA SER A 8 -7.42 -10.76 -4.21
C SER A 8 -6.57 -9.54 -4.50
N ASN A 9 -5.39 -9.70 -5.11
CA ASN A 9 -4.54 -8.59 -5.50
C ASN A 9 -5.24 -7.63 -6.48
N ARG A 10 -5.92 -8.16 -7.50
CA ARG A 10 -6.64 -7.34 -8.49
C ARG A 10 -7.80 -6.59 -7.84
N PHE A 11 -8.57 -7.27 -7.00
CA PHE A 11 -9.68 -6.67 -6.27
C PHE A 11 -9.22 -5.56 -5.33
N LEU A 12 -8.21 -5.81 -4.50
CA LEU A 12 -7.69 -4.82 -3.57
C LEU A 12 -7.01 -3.66 -4.30
N SER A 13 -6.25 -3.92 -5.37
CA SER A 13 -5.66 -2.86 -6.20
C SER A 13 -6.71 -1.94 -6.81
N LEU A 14 -7.85 -2.49 -7.26
CA LEU A 14 -8.98 -1.69 -7.74
C LEU A 14 -9.52 -0.78 -6.63
N LEU A 15 -9.73 -1.31 -5.42
CA LEU A 15 -10.20 -0.51 -4.30
C LEU A 15 -9.20 0.59 -3.92
N CYS A 16 -7.90 0.30 -3.92
CA CYS A 16 -6.86 1.28 -3.68
C CYS A 16 -6.91 2.42 -4.70
N ASN A 17 -6.97 2.09 -6.01
CA ASN A 17 -7.08 3.08 -7.08
C ASN A 17 -8.34 3.95 -6.92
N VAL A 18 -9.50 3.34 -6.65
CA VAL A 18 -10.77 4.07 -6.45
C VAL A 18 -10.69 5.00 -5.24
N ALA A 19 -10.16 4.53 -4.11
CA ALA A 19 -10.08 5.31 -2.89
C ALA A 19 -9.11 6.49 -3.03
N THR A 20 -7.93 6.24 -3.59
CA THR A 20 -6.84 7.22 -3.67
C THR A 20 -6.97 8.16 -4.86
N GLY A 21 -7.58 7.71 -5.97
CA GLY A 21 -7.62 8.40 -7.25
C GLY A 21 -6.42 8.10 -8.15
N GLU A 22 -5.57 7.16 -7.76
CA GLU A 22 -4.41 6.71 -8.54
C GLU A 22 -4.81 5.63 -9.58
N ASN A 23 -3.85 5.25 -10.43
CA ASN A 23 -4.05 4.22 -11.44
C ASN A 23 -2.82 3.30 -11.56
N LEU A 24 -2.51 2.57 -10.49
CA LEU A 24 -1.45 1.55 -10.50
C LEU A 24 -2.02 0.19 -10.93
N GLY A 25 -1.25 -0.58 -11.68
CA GLY A 25 -1.61 -1.93 -12.10
C GLY A 25 -1.49 -2.99 -11.00
N GLU A 26 -0.71 -2.72 -9.94
CA GLU A 26 -0.55 -3.57 -8.75
C GLU A 26 -0.03 -2.75 -7.55
N TRP A 27 -0.71 -2.81 -6.40
CA TRP A 27 -0.33 -2.11 -5.17
C TRP A 27 0.52 -2.95 -4.20
N HIS A 28 0.47 -4.27 -4.34
CA HIS A 28 0.97 -5.23 -3.35
C HIS A 28 2.38 -5.77 -3.68
N SER A 29 3.05 -5.22 -4.69
CA SER A 29 4.45 -5.54 -4.96
C SER A 29 5.35 -4.94 -3.88
N GLY A 30 6.24 -5.78 -3.33
CA GLY A 30 7.30 -5.32 -2.41
C GLY A 30 8.53 -4.74 -3.12
N MET A 31 8.66 -4.92 -4.44
CA MET A 31 9.76 -4.33 -5.22
C MET A 31 9.40 -2.92 -5.63
N ARG A 32 10.12 -1.92 -5.10
CA ARG A 32 9.86 -0.50 -5.32
C ARG A 32 11.15 0.32 -5.31
N ALA A 33 11.10 1.47 -5.99
CA ALA A 33 12.16 2.47 -5.96
C ALA A 33 11.56 3.81 -5.54
N TYR A 34 12.28 4.54 -4.69
CA TYR A 34 11.83 5.82 -4.15
C TYR A 34 12.85 6.92 -4.47
N SER A 35 12.37 8.13 -4.73
CA SER A 35 13.22 9.30 -4.71
C SER A 35 13.47 9.74 -3.27
N ARG A 36 14.62 10.37 -3.02
CA ARG A 36 14.94 10.98 -1.72
C ARG A 36 13.82 11.90 -1.21
N LYS A 37 13.27 12.73 -2.11
CA LYS A 37 12.18 13.67 -1.80
C LYS A 37 10.94 12.97 -1.21
N VAL A 38 10.59 11.79 -1.73
CA VAL A 38 9.45 11.01 -1.24
C VAL A 38 9.76 10.43 0.14
N LEU A 39 10.96 9.89 0.33
CA LEU A 39 11.38 9.33 1.62
C LEU A 39 11.47 10.40 2.72
N GLU A 40 11.85 11.64 2.39
CA GLU A 40 11.92 12.74 3.35
C GLU A 40 10.54 13.41 3.57
N GLY A 41 9.64 13.33 2.59
CA GLY A 41 8.31 13.96 2.66
C GLY A 41 7.21 13.11 3.30
N ILE A 42 7.45 11.82 3.53
CA ILE A 42 6.49 10.89 4.15
C ILE A 42 6.99 10.51 5.55
N PRO A 43 6.14 10.52 6.59
CA PRO A 43 6.49 10.10 7.95
C PRO A 43 6.42 8.56 8.08
N TRP A 44 7.15 7.84 7.23
CA TRP A 44 7.05 6.38 7.14
C TRP A 44 7.67 5.66 8.35
N GLU A 45 8.44 6.34 9.17
CA GLU A 45 8.99 5.80 10.42
C GLU A 45 7.91 5.45 11.45
N ASN A 46 6.71 6.03 11.30
CA ASN A 46 5.56 5.73 12.14
C ASN A 46 4.71 4.55 11.62
N ASN A 47 5.09 3.99 10.47
CA ASN A 47 4.38 2.84 9.89
C ASN A 47 4.67 1.57 10.69
N THR A 48 3.82 0.58 10.52
CA THR A 48 3.99 -0.72 11.18
C THR A 48 5.19 -1.48 10.62
N ASP A 49 5.91 -2.22 11.48
CA ASP A 49 6.97 -3.15 11.06
C ASP A 49 6.45 -4.48 10.46
N ASP A 50 5.12 -4.65 10.31
CA ASP A 50 4.51 -5.82 9.66
C ASP A 50 4.27 -5.55 8.16
N PHE A 51 3.73 -6.54 7.43
CA PHE A 51 3.52 -6.47 5.98
C PHE A 51 2.69 -5.28 5.46
N ALA A 52 1.94 -4.60 6.33
CA ALA A 52 1.13 -3.44 5.96
C ALA A 52 1.94 -2.14 5.83
N PHE A 53 3.23 -2.10 6.21
CA PHE A 53 4.14 -0.96 6.05
C PHE A 53 4.01 -0.32 4.65
N ASP A 54 4.15 -1.19 3.66
CA ASP A 54 4.16 -0.87 2.25
C ASP A 54 2.86 -0.20 1.77
N MET A 55 1.74 -0.67 2.32
CA MET A 55 0.44 -0.10 2.00
C MET A 55 0.27 1.28 2.65
N GLN A 56 0.67 1.42 3.91
CA GLN A 56 0.66 2.73 4.60
C GLN A 56 1.49 3.76 3.83
N PHE A 57 2.69 3.37 3.40
CA PHE A 57 3.58 4.21 2.61
C PHE A 57 2.93 4.71 1.31
N LEU A 58 2.34 3.81 0.50
CA LEU A 58 1.75 4.22 -0.79
C LEU A 58 0.50 5.11 -0.60
N VAL A 59 -0.33 4.84 0.40
CA VAL A 59 -1.48 5.70 0.70
C VAL A 59 -1.03 7.07 1.21
N GLN A 60 0.01 7.13 2.03
CA GLN A 60 0.65 8.40 2.42
C GLN A 60 1.21 9.14 1.20
N ALA A 61 1.89 8.43 0.28
CA ALA A 61 2.43 9.02 -0.93
C ALA A 61 1.33 9.66 -1.80
N SER A 62 0.20 8.96 -1.98
CA SER A 62 -0.97 9.51 -2.67
C SER A 62 -1.57 10.70 -1.91
N TYR A 63 -1.71 10.60 -0.59
CA TYR A 63 -2.21 11.70 0.25
C TYR A 63 -1.37 12.97 0.10
N CYS A 64 -0.04 12.85 0.13
CA CYS A 64 0.91 13.94 -0.06
C CYS A 64 1.01 14.42 -1.51
N GLY A 65 0.26 13.83 -2.45
CA GLY A 65 0.26 14.22 -3.86
C GLY A 65 1.54 13.85 -4.62
N PHE A 66 2.28 12.86 -4.14
CA PHE A 66 3.44 12.35 -4.88
C PHE A 66 3.00 11.50 -6.07
N ARG A 67 3.68 11.66 -7.20
CA ARG A 67 3.41 10.84 -8.40
C ARG A 67 3.94 9.43 -8.20
N MET A 68 3.08 8.46 -8.46
CA MET A 68 3.41 7.04 -8.47
C MET A 68 3.20 6.45 -9.86
N GLY A 69 3.93 5.39 -10.17
CA GLY A 69 3.80 4.64 -11.42
C GLY A 69 4.40 3.26 -11.25
N ASP A 70 4.02 2.34 -12.13
CA ASP A 70 4.52 0.98 -12.17
C ASP A 70 5.20 0.68 -13.51
N ILE A 71 6.08 -0.33 -13.47
CA ILE A 71 6.74 -0.88 -14.64
C ILE A 71 6.40 -2.37 -14.68
N PRO A 72 6.03 -2.94 -15.84
CA PRO A 72 5.77 -4.36 -15.96
C PRO A 72 6.98 -5.18 -15.52
N VAL A 73 6.75 -6.08 -14.56
CA VAL A 73 7.77 -7.01 -14.05
C VAL A 73 7.20 -8.41 -14.00
N GLU A 74 8.02 -9.40 -14.34
CA GLU A 74 7.64 -10.81 -14.23
C GLU A 74 7.52 -11.22 -12.77
N THR A 75 6.42 -11.87 -12.41
CA THR A 75 6.26 -12.43 -11.08
C THR A 75 7.06 -13.73 -10.95
N LYS A 76 8.17 -13.70 -10.22
CA LYS A 76 9.03 -14.87 -9.98
C LYS A 76 8.74 -15.47 -8.61
N TYR A 77 8.36 -16.74 -8.58
CA TYR A 77 8.32 -17.55 -7.36
C TYR A 77 9.52 -18.49 -7.41
N PHE A 78 10.44 -18.32 -6.47
CA PHE A 78 11.60 -19.18 -6.25
C PHE A 78 11.54 -19.73 -4.83
N GLU A 79 12.20 -20.85 -4.55
CA GLU A 79 12.07 -21.55 -3.26
C GLU A 79 12.49 -20.69 -2.06
N GLU A 80 13.45 -19.79 -2.28
CA GLU A 80 13.95 -18.84 -1.29
C GLU A 80 13.07 -17.58 -1.15
N ALA A 81 12.02 -17.44 -1.97
CA ALA A 81 11.14 -16.28 -1.91
C ALA A 81 10.25 -16.35 -0.66
N SER A 82 10.32 -15.31 0.17
CA SER A 82 9.43 -15.16 1.32
C SER A 82 7.97 -15.18 0.87
N SER A 83 7.27 -16.25 1.21
CA SER A 83 5.87 -16.45 0.85
C SER A 83 4.98 -16.20 2.05
N ILE A 84 4.10 -15.20 1.95
CA ILE A 84 3.07 -14.97 2.94
C ILE A 84 2.09 -16.15 2.96
N ASN A 85 1.88 -16.74 4.14
CA ASN A 85 0.91 -17.81 4.35
C ASN A 85 -0.53 -17.28 4.27
N PHE A 86 -1.52 -18.17 4.20
CA PHE A 86 -2.91 -17.77 4.00
C PHE A 86 -3.46 -16.86 5.12
N SER A 87 -3.22 -17.22 6.38
CA SER A 87 -3.69 -16.43 7.53
C SER A 87 -3.11 -15.01 7.54
N ARG A 88 -1.79 -14.88 7.31
CA ARG A 88 -1.15 -13.57 7.18
C ARG A 88 -1.64 -12.81 5.94
N SER A 89 -1.96 -13.50 4.84
CA SER A 89 -2.53 -12.87 3.63
C SER A 89 -3.90 -12.27 3.91
N LEU A 90 -4.75 -12.98 4.66
CA LEU A 90 -6.08 -12.49 5.04
C LEU A 90 -5.97 -11.28 5.98
N LYS A 91 -5.09 -11.37 7.00
CA LYS A 91 -4.80 -10.24 7.90
C LYS A 91 -4.33 -9.01 7.12
N TYR A 92 -3.40 -9.20 6.17
CA TYR A 92 -2.90 -8.14 5.31
C TYR A 92 -4.01 -7.50 4.45
N GLY A 93 -4.87 -8.31 3.84
CA GLY A 93 -6.01 -7.82 3.07
C GLY A 93 -6.98 -6.98 3.91
N LEU A 94 -7.30 -7.43 5.13
CA LEU A 94 -8.14 -6.66 6.05
C LEU A 94 -7.46 -5.37 6.52
N HIS A 95 -6.17 -5.41 6.83
CA HIS A 95 -5.38 -4.21 7.17
C HIS A 95 -5.40 -3.19 6.02
N THR A 96 -5.28 -3.65 4.78
CA THR A 96 -5.38 -2.79 3.59
C THR A 96 -6.71 -2.03 3.57
N LEU A 97 -7.83 -2.72 3.80
CA LEU A 97 -9.15 -2.09 3.86
C LEU A 97 -9.27 -1.08 5.00
N VAL A 98 -8.71 -1.37 6.18
CA VAL A 98 -8.67 -0.44 7.32
C VAL A 98 -7.88 0.83 6.97
N ILE A 99 -6.72 0.68 6.31
CA ILE A 99 -5.89 1.82 5.89
C ILE A 99 -6.65 2.69 4.88
N LEU A 100 -7.34 2.09 3.90
CA LEU A 100 -8.15 2.83 2.94
C LEU A 100 -9.31 3.57 3.63
N ALA A 101 -9.98 2.94 4.61
CA ALA A 101 -11.02 3.60 5.38
C ALA A 101 -10.46 4.78 6.19
N GLN A 102 -9.31 4.61 6.87
CA GLN A 102 -8.63 5.69 7.58
C GLN A 102 -8.26 6.84 6.65
N PHE A 103 -7.76 6.54 5.45
CA PHE A 103 -7.44 7.52 4.43
C PHE A 103 -8.67 8.32 3.99
N LEU A 104 -9.77 7.65 3.65
CA LEU A 104 -10.99 8.32 3.21
C LEU A 104 -11.59 9.19 4.32
N LEU A 105 -11.65 8.68 5.56
CA LEU A 105 -12.14 9.42 6.72
C LEU A 105 -11.24 10.62 7.07
N HIS A 106 -9.93 10.49 6.87
CA HIS A 106 -9.00 11.59 7.07
C HIS A 106 -9.12 12.65 5.99
N LYS A 107 -9.12 12.23 4.73
CA LYS A 107 -9.28 13.10 3.57
C LYS A 107 -10.62 13.85 3.58
N SER A 108 -11.68 13.25 4.14
CA SER A 108 -12.98 13.91 4.31
C SER A 108 -13.06 14.82 5.54
N GLY A 109 -12.01 14.91 6.34
CA GLY A 109 -11.96 15.72 7.57
C GLY A 109 -12.75 15.14 8.76
N LEU A 110 -13.26 13.91 8.66
CA LEU A 110 -14.06 13.28 9.73
C LEU A 110 -13.19 12.76 10.88
N VAL A 111 -11.96 12.32 10.58
CA VAL A 111 -11.03 11.76 11.57
C VAL A 111 -9.62 12.32 11.33
N ARG A 112 -8.88 12.62 12.40
CA ARG A 112 -7.44 12.89 12.29
C ARG A 112 -6.66 11.60 12.53
N SER A 113 -6.08 11.05 11.47
CA SER A 113 -5.22 9.86 11.59
C SER A 113 -3.76 10.31 11.71
N PRO A 114 -2.99 9.75 12.66
CA PRO A 114 -1.56 10.05 12.80
C PRO A 114 -0.75 9.60 11.56
N LEU A 115 -1.27 8.68 10.75
CA LEU A 115 -0.61 8.24 9.52
C LEU A 115 -0.45 9.35 8.48
N PHE A 116 -1.29 10.38 8.51
CA PHE A 116 -1.34 11.43 7.48
C PHE A 116 -0.93 12.81 8.02
N GLY A 117 -0.28 12.84 9.19
CA GLY A 117 0.28 14.08 9.73
C GLY A 117 1.48 14.56 8.92
N ASP A 118 1.75 15.87 8.98
CA ASP A 118 2.99 16.42 8.44
C ASP A 118 4.18 15.88 9.21
N ARG A 119 5.26 15.58 8.49
CA ARG A 119 6.55 15.26 9.11
C ARG A 119 7.13 16.57 9.66
N ALA A 120 7.24 16.65 10.99
CA ALA A 120 7.77 17.82 11.70
C ALA A 120 9.24 18.08 11.36
#